data_AF-A0A4Q3DHZ2-F1
#
_entry.id   AF-A0A4Q3DHZ2-F1
#
_cell.length_a   1.000
_cell.length_b   1.000
_cell.length_c   1.000
_cell.angle_alpha   90.00
_cell.angle_beta   90.00
_cell.angle_gamma   90.00
#
_symmetry.space_group_name_H-M   'P 1'
#
loop_
_entity.id
_entity.type
_entity.pdbx_description
1 polymer ?
#
loop_
_entity_poly.entity_id
_entity_poly.type
_entity_poly.pdbx_seq_one_letter_code
_entity_poly.pdbx_strand_id
1 'polypeptide(L)' 'MQYGKISIDPEVMSGTAVFAGTRVPVQNLFDYIEGGEDLAEFLDDFPSV' A
#
# COMPACT_ATOMS: atom_id res chain seq x y z
N MET A 1 2.20 -14.12 4.17
CA MET A 1 3.04 -14.46 3.00
C MET A 1 3.60 -13.18 2.40
N GLN A 2 4.89 -13.18 2.04
CA GLN A 2 5.56 -12.03 1.46
C GLN A 2 5.83 -12.28 -0.03
N TYR A 3 5.48 -11.30 -0.86
CA TYR A 3 5.66 -11.26 -2.31
C TYR A 3 6.49 -10.02 -2.68
N GLY A 4 7.80 -10.10 -2.48
CA GLY A 4 8.69 -8.96 -2.68
C GLY A 4 8.33 -7.79 -1.75
N LYS A 5 7.81 -6.70 -2.33
CA LYS A 5 7.39 -5.48 -1.62
C LYS A 5 5.94 -5.51 -1.13
N ILE A 6 5.22 -6.59 -1.35
CA ILE A 6 3.85 -6.78 -0.85
C ILE A 6 3.82 -7.87 0.21
N SER A 7 3.00 -7.70 1.24
CA SER A 7 2.70 -8.71 2.25
C SER A 7 1.20 -8.94 2.35
N ILE A 8 0.80 -10.19 2.57
CA ILE A 8 -0.57 -10.63 2.86
C ILE A 8 -0.51 -11.49 4.12
N ASP A 9 -1.03 -10.99 5.24
CA ASP A 9 -1.02 -11.70 6.51
C ASP A 9 -2.41 -11.59 7.16
N PRO A 10 -3.09 -12.70 7.51
CA PRO A 10 -4.38 -12.65 8.20
C PRO A 10 -4.36 -11.83 9.50
N GLU A 11 -3.21 -11.70 10.16
CA GLU A 11 -3.04 -10.90 11.38
C GLU A 11 -2.83 -9.40 11.09
N VAL A 12 -2.54 -9.02 9.84
CA VAL A 12 -2.33 -7.64 9.41
C VAL A 12 -3.45 -7.23 8.44
N MET A 13 -4.27 -6.26 8.85
CA MET A 13 -5.38 -5.77 8.03
C MET A 13 -6.30 -6.90 7.52
N SER A 14 -6.51 -7.94 8.33
CA SER A 14 -7.38 -9.09 7.99
C SER A 14 -7.01 -9.79 6.67
N GLY A 15 -5.73 -9.78 6.29
CA GLY A 15 -5.28 -10.39 5.03
C GLY A 15 -5.42 -9.50 3.79
N THR A 16 -5.69 -8.20 3.96
CA THR A 16 -5.55 -7.25 2.85
C THR A 16 -4.08 -7.18 2.39
N ALA A 17 -3.87 -7.09 1.07
CA ALA A 17 -2.54 -6.88 0.51
C ALA A 17 -2.02 -5.48 0.88
N VAL A 18 -0.89 -5.42 1.57
CA VAL A 18 -0.24 -4.19 2.02
C VAL A 18 1.19 -4.09 1.50
N PHE A 19 1.74 -2.88 1.45
CA PHE A 19 3.18 -2.70 1.27
C PHE A 19 3.93 -3.33 2.45
N ALA A 20 4.98 -4.10 2.16
CA ALA A 20 5.68 -4.90 3.14
C ALA A 20 6.34 -4.01 4.20
N GLY A 21 6.06 -4.30 5.48
CA GLY A 21 6.54 -3.48 6.60
C GLY A 21 5.64 -2.31 6.97
N THR A 22 4.51 -2.12 6.27
CA THR A 22 3.52 -1.09 6.57
C THR A 22 2.14 -1.71 6.82
N ARG A 23 1.16 -0.85 7.12
CA ARG A 23 -0.27 -1.17 7.08
C ARG A 23 -0.99 -0.45 5.94
N VAL A 24 -0.23 0.04 4.94
CA VAL A 24 -0.76 0.78 3.79
C VAL A 24 -1.24 -0.23 2.75
N PRO A 25 -2.55 -0.30 2.47
CA PRO A 25 -3.09 -1.17 1.43
C PRO A 25 -2.53 -0.82 0.06
N VAL A 26 -2.27 -1.82 -0.78
CA VAL A 26 -1.88 -1.59 -2.18
C VAL A 26 -2.99 -0.86 -2.95
N GLN A 27 -4.25 -1.06 -2.55
CA GLN A 27 -5.41 -0.37 -3.12
C GLN A 27 -5.27 1.16 -3.06
N ASN A 28 -4.69 1.71 -1.99
CA ASN A 28 -4.54 3.17 -1.84
C ASN A 28 -3.75 3.79 -3.00
N LEU A 29 -2.72 3.11 -3.52
CA LEU A 29 -1.97 3.60 -4.67
C LEU A 29 -2.87 3.73 -5.91
N PHE A 30 -3.74 2.75 -6.13
CA PHE A 30 -4.68 2.78 -7.25
C PHE A 30 -5.76 3.84 -7.05
N ASP A 31 -6.25 4.04 -5.82
CA ASP A 31 -7.23 5.08 -5.51
C ASP A 31 -6.69 6.49 -5.81
N TYR A 32 -5.40 6.77 -5.50
CA TYR A 32 -4.74 8.04 -5.84
C TYR A 32 -4.69 8.23 -7.37
N ILE A 33 -4.24 7.20 -8.11
CA ILE A 33 -4.14 7.25 -9.57
C ILE A 33 -5.54 7.43 -10.21
N GLU A 34 -6.57 6.76 -9.69
CA GLU A 34 -7.95 6.91 -10.14
C GLU A 34 -8.53 8.29 -9.79
N GLY A 35 -8.08 8.89 -8.68
CA GLY A 35 -8.38 10.27 -8.28
C GLY A 35 -7.70 11.33 -9.14
N GLY A 36 -6.72 10.94 -9.97
CA GLY A 36 -5.92 11.85 -10.79
C GLY A 36 -4.74 12.48 -10.04
N GLU A 37 -4.38 11.94 -8.89
CA GLU A 37 -3.22 12.34 -8.09
C GLU A 37 -1.95 11.68 -8.64
N ASP A 38 -0.82 12.37 -8.49
CA ASP A 38 0.47 11.89 -8.98
C ASP A 38 1.13 10.93 -7.99
N LEU A 39 2.00 10.04 -8.50
CA LEU A 39 2.77 9.12 -7.66
C LEU A 39 3.60 9.84 -6.58
N ALA A 40 4.06 11.06 -6.85
CA ALA A 40 4.80 11.86 -5.89
C ALA A 40 3.93 12.22 -4.66
N GLU A 41 2.67 12.58 -4.86
CA GLU A 41 1.74 12.92 -3.78
C GLU A 41 1.49 11.70 -2.89
N PHE A 42 1.29 10.52 -3.50
CA PHE A 42 1.17 9.26 -2.75
C PHE A 42 2.41 8.97 -1.89
N LEU A 43 3.62 9.20 -2.42
CA LEU A 43 4.87 8.93 -1.69
C LEU A 43 5.12 9.96 -0.58
N ASP A 44 4.68 11.20 -0.75
CA ASP A 44 4.73 12.23 0.29
C ASP A 44 3.81 11.90 1.47
N ASP A 45 2.63 11.34 1.19
CA ASP A 45 1.67 10.90 2.21
C ASP A 45 2.06 9.57 2.88
N PHE A 46 2.74 8.66 2.15
CA PHE A 46 3.16 7.35 2.64
C PHE A 46 4.68 7.11 2.49
N PRO A 47 5.55 7.89 3.16
CA PRO A 47 7.00 7.84 2.96
C PRO A 47 7.68 6.54 3.42
N SER A 48 6.95 5.68 4.13
CA SER A 48 7.44 4.37 4.59
C SER A 48 7.23 3.22 3.59
N VAL A 49 6.47 3.46 2.52
CA VAL A 49 6.27 2.50 1.42
C VAL A 49 7.57 2.30 0.64
#